data_AF-A0AAD9YEA1-F1
#
_entry.id   AF-A0AAD9YEA1-F1
#
_cell.length_a   1.000
_cell.length_b   1.000
_cell.length_c   1.000
_cell.angle_alpha   90.00
_cell.angle_beta   90.00
_cell.angle_gamma   90.00
#
_symmetry.space_group_name_H-M   'P 1'
#
loop_
_entity.id
_entity.type
_entity.pdbx_description
1 polymer ?
#
loop_
_entity_poly.entity_id
_entity_poly.type
_entity_poly.pdbx_seq_one_letter_code
_entity_poly.pdbx_strand_id
1 'polypeptide(L)'
;MGWNTTGWRKSAIVNIGLMFACLMILIGVLAAAISATGNVSQSYKFYTASCVSATTTNTILHLAINILSTIILASSNFFMQVLNAPTAREIDTFHARGIYLDIGIPSWRNAFRLSWLKLLAWLGLLLTSIPIHMLFNSTVFQMDRRVGDFHMTIATEDFLEGGSYFHPGASLYTNESSINIYYPTTRKYYNFADLASNNYSAQATNVSNAATHGSNWTKSEPGVCRNIYSDGLCVGLKQFGNLILVIKGSGWRRSDLWNLSDTAEDLWEPLIPRTQLNTLWYNEECSMVGSIGRRSLPQCAMTCSTVLNMTYINDEHTLFLNTTQYYATSRYWRIDSPTWNTSLYSAPGNGSYLGARFQPEDFEIAYCRAEPRETGCDLALSKPLLLAVVVSIFTKLIICVVVMRGLRLEEPLATPGDAIASFISSQFESTAALNKVKPDRLPPPVKYRPCESLEPRRWTRTHRRRASAIPCSVWTATYVILSVGLVATFICLGWQLTTDIPL
;
A
#
# COMPACT_ATOMS: atom_id res chain seq x y z
N MET A 1 -4.97 34.99 36.25
CA MET A 1 -3.70 34.25 36.43
C MET A 1 -2.92 34.31 35.12
N GLY A 2 -2.12 35.37 34.93
CA GLY A 2 -1.32 35.56 33.72
C GLY A 2 -0.10 34.64 33.72
N TRP A 3 0.13 33.92 32.62
CA TRP A 3 1.34 33.16 32.42
C TRP A 3 2.47 34.16 32.11
N ASN A 4 3.33 34.47 33.10
CA ASN A 4 4.60 35.13 32.81
C ASN A 4 5.49 34.12 32.09
N THR A 5 5.44 34.10 30.74
CA THR A 5 6.15 33.14 29.90
C THR A 5 7.52 33.70 29.55
N THR A 6 8.52 33.45 30.38
CA THR A 6 9.94 33.72 30.07
C THR A 6 10.71 32.41 29.89
N GLY A 7 11.73 32.44 29.03
CA GLY A 7 12.61 31.31 28.75
C GLY A 7 11.98 30.17 27.93
N TRP A 8 12.40 28.93 28.22
CA TRP A 8 12.06 27.71 27.49
C TRP A 8 10.55 27.43 27.37
N ARG A 9 9.73 27.98 28.28
CA ARG A 9 8.27 27.78 28.29
C ARG A 9 7.58 28.35 27.05
N LYS A 10 8.08 29.46 26.49
CA LYS A 10 7.55 30.02 25.23
C LYS A 10 7.74 29.03 24.08
N SER A 11 8.96 28.52 23.93
CA SER A 11 9.29 27.50 22.94
C SER A 11 8.47 26.23 23.15
N ALA A 12 8.25 25.83 24.40
CA ALA A 12 7.41 24.67 24.73
C ALA A 12 5.95 24.84 24.27
N ILE A 13 5.35 26.01 24.49
CA ILE A 13 3.97 26.30 24.05
C ILE A 13 3.86 26.24 22.52
N VAL A 14 4.80 26.85 21.80
CA VAL A 14 4.82 26.80 20.32
C VAL A 14 4.95 25.36 19.82
N ASN A 15 5.86 24.59 20.40
CA ASN A 15 6.10 23.19 20.02
C ASN A 15 4.89 22.28 20.30
N ILE A 16 4.19 22.50 21.42
CA ILE A 16 2.93 21.79 21.74
C ILE A 16 1.83 22.20 20.77
N GLY A 17 1.69 23.50 20.47
CA GLY A 17 0.69 23.99 19.52
C GLY A 17 0.90 23.40 18.12
N LEU A 18 2.15 23.35 17.66
CA LEU A 18 2.52 22.76 16.38
C LEU A 18 2.21 21.26 16.35
N MET A 19 2.61 20.51 17.39
CA MET A 19 2.34 19.07 17.49
C MET A 19 0.84 18.78 17.56
N PHE A 20 0.06 19.62 18.26
CA PHE A 20 -1.39 19.53 18.29
C PHE A 20 -2.00 19.79 16.92
N ALA A 21 -1.56 20.82 16.19
CA ALA A 21 -2.04 21.08 14.83
C ALA A 21 -1.74 19.90 13.89
N CYS A 22 -0.52 19.36 13.93
CA CYS A 22 -0.14 18.16 13.17
C CYS A 22 -1.04 16.97 13.51
N LEU A 23 -1.30 16.73 14.80
CA LEU A 23 -2.18 15.67 15.25
C LEU A 23 -3.61 15.84 14.72
N MET A 24 -4.17 17.04 14.78
CA MET A 24 -5.52 17.32 14.29
C MET A 24 -5.66 17.09 12.78
N ILE A 25 -4.64 17.47 12.00
CA ILE A 25 -4.60 17.19 10.55
C ILE A 25 -4.62 15.68 10.30
N LEU A 26 -3.77 14.91 10.99
CA LEU A 26 -3.68 13.46 10.80
C LEU A 26 -4.94 12.73 11.28
N ILE A 27 -5.57 13.18 12.36
CA ILE A 27 -6.87 12.67 12.81
C ILE A 27 -7.94 12.96 11.75
N GLY A 28 -7.97 14.16 11.17
CA GLY A 28 -8.90 14.50 10.10
C GLY A 28 -8.74 13.61 8.87
N VAL A 29 -7.50 13.39 8.41
CA VAL A 29 -7.18 12.48 7.31
C VAL A 29 -7.60 11.04 7.63
N LEU A 30 -7.29 10.56 8.83
CA LEU A 30 -7.67 9.22 9.27
C LEU A 30 -9.19 9.04 9.35
N ALA A 31 -9.91 10.03 9.91
CA ALA A 31 -11.36 10.01 10.01
C ALA A 31 -12.03 10.01 8.64
N ALA A 32 -11.56 10.84 7.71
CA ALA A 32 -12.04 10.86 6.32
C ALA A 32 -11.77 9.52 5.60
N ALA A 33 -10.61 8.90 5.84
CA ALA A 33 -10.28 7.60 5.25
C ALA A 33 -11.16 6.47 5.81
N ILE A 34 -11.46 6.50 7.12
CA ILE A 34 -12.35 5.54 7.76
C ILE A 34 -13.79 5.72 7.26
N SER A 35 -14.29 6.96 7.20
CA SER A 35 -15.66 7.22 6.74
C SER A 35 -15.90 6.78 5.29
N ALA A 36 -14.88 6.84 4.43
CA ALA A 36 -14.98 6.42 3.04
C ALA A 36 -15.06 4.89 2.84
N THR A 37 -14.64 4.08 3.82
CA THR A 37 -14.48 2.61 3.65
C THR A 37 -15.14 1.78 4.74
N GLY A 38 -15.56 2.39 5.85
CA GLY A 38 -16.26 1.73 6.96
C GLY A 38 -15.40 0.84 7.87
N ASN A 39 -14.09 0.71 7.61
CA ASN A 39 -13.20 -0.16 8.39
C ASN A 39 -11.78 0.43 8.49
N VAL A 40 -11.04 0.15 9.57
CA VAL A 40 -9.63 0.56 9.76
C VAL A 40 -8.65 -0.37 9.05
N SER A 41 -8.99 -1.64 8.85
CA SER A 41 -8.06 -2.67 8.37
C SER A 41 -7.74 -2.59 6.87
N GLN A 42 -8.68 -2.14 6.05
CA GLN A 42 -8.48 -2.01 4.59
C GLN A 42 -7.70 -0.74 4.27
N SER A 43 -6.97 -0.66 3.15
CA SER A 43 -6.39 0.61 2.71
C SER A 43 -7.45 1.52 2.09
N TYR A 44 -7.25 2.84 2.16
CA TYR A 44 -8.13 3.81 1.48
C TYR A 44 -7.48 4.32 0.20
N LYS A 45 -8.05 3.97 -0.95
CA LYS A 45 -7.65 4.54 -2.24
C LYS A 45 -8.22 5.96 -2.37
N PHE A 46 -7.36 6.95 -2.54
CA PHE A 46 -7.76 8.36 -2.56
C PHE A 46 -7.39 9.10 -3.86
N TYR A 47 -6.54 8.53 -4.71
CA TYR A 47 -6.12 9.17 -5.95
C TYR A 47 -5.90 8.12 -7.05
N THR A 48 -6.38 8.42 -8.27
CA THR A 48 -6.22 7.59 -9.46
C THR A 48 -5.75 8.48 -10.61
N ALA A 49 -4.63 8.14 -11.23
CA ALA A 49 -4.05 8.90 -12.34
C ALA A 49 -3.16 8.02 -13.23
N SER A 50 -2.54 8.62 -14.26
CA SER A 50 -1.44 7.97 -14.97
C SER A 50 -0.26 7.70 -14.02
N CYS A 51 0.51 6.66 -14.29
CA CYS A 51 1.61 6.28 -13.39
C CYS A 51 2.68 7.37 -13.23
N VAL A 52 2.91 8.22 -14.24
CA VAL A 52 3.84 9.37 -14.13
C VAL A 52 3.31 10.41 -13.13
N SER A 53 2.02 10.76 -13.24
CA SER A 53 1.38 11.73 -12.34
C SER A 53 1.25 11.18 -10.92
N ALA A 54 0.92 9.89 -10.78
CA ALA A 54 0.87 9.20 -9.49
C ALA A 54 2.25 9.20 -8.81
N THR A 55 3.32 8.88 -9.54
CA THR A 55 4.70 8.87 -9.01
C THR A 55 5.13 10.26 -8.53
N THR A 56 4.80 11.30 -9.31
CA THR A 56 5.09 12.70 -8.95
C THR A 56 4.36 13.09 -7.67
N THR A 57 3.06 12.79 -7.60
CA THR A 57 2.22 13.10 -6.44
C THR A 57 2.66 12.33 -5.21
N ASN A 58 3.00 11.04 -5.35
CA ASN A 58 3.54 10.20 -4.29
C ASN A 58 4.83 10.82 -3.71
N THR A 59 5.73 11.27 -4.57
CA THR A 59 6.98 11.93 -4.18
C THR A 59 6.73 13.21 -3.38
N ILE A 60 5.77 14.05 -3.82
CA ILE A 60 5.38 15.28 -3.10
C ILE A 60 4.81 14.95 -1.72
N LEU A 61 3.95 13.93 -1.63
CA LEU A 61 3.36 13.49 -0.37
C LEU A 61 4.44 12.97 0.59
N HIS A 62 5.39 12.16 0.13
CA HIS A 62 6.52 11.73 0.97
C HIS A 62 7.40 12.90 1.41
N LEU A 63 7.63 13.90 0.57
CA LEU A 63 8.36 15.11 0.98
C LEU A 63 7.61 15.83 2.11
N ALA A 64 6.29 16.01 1.99
CA ALA A 64 5.46 16.62 3.03
C ALA A 64 5.48 15.81 4.34
N ILE A 65 5.38 14.48 4.24
CA ILE A 65 5.48 13.55 5.39
C ILE A 65 6.83 13.70 6.09
N ASN A 66 7.93 13.78 5.34
CA ASN A 66 9.27 13.94 5.92
C ASN A 66 9.46 15.30 6.60
N ILE A 67 8.92 16.38 6.04
CA ILE A 67 8.91 17.70 6.68
C ILE A 67 8.14 17.64 8.00
N LEU A 68 6.94 17.05 7.98
CA LEU A 68 6.08 16.90 9.15
C LEU A 68 6.75 16.05 10.25
N SER A 69 7.36 14.92 9.86
CA SER A 69 8.15 14.05 10.73
C SER A 69 9.30 14.81 11.40
N THR A 70 10.04 15.61 10.61
CA THR A 70 11.17 16.41 11.11
C THR A 70 10.73 17.44 12.14
N ILE A 71 9.60 18.12 11.89
CA ILE A 71 9.00 19.08 12.83
C ILE A 71 8.63 18.40 14.16
N ILE A 72 7.96 17.25 14.10
CA ILE A 72 7.54 16.49 15.29
C ILE A 72 8.76 15.98 16.07
N LEU A 73 9.80 15.54 15.36
CA LEU A 73 11.03 15.08 15.98
C LEU A 73 11.81 16.22 16.62
N ALA A 74 11.91 17.37 15.96
CA ALA A 74 12.55 18.56 16.51
C ALA A 74 11.88 18.99 17.82
N SER A 75 10.54 18.99 17.85
CA SER A 75 9.76 19.24 19.07
C SER A 75 10.04 18.21 20.17
N SER A 76 10.07 16.92 19.82
CA SER A 76 10.40 15.85 20.77
C SER A 76 11.83 16.01 21.33
N ASN A 77 12.79 16.39 20.47
CA ASN A 77 14.17 16.64 20.86
C ASN A 77 14.30 17.84 21.80
N PHE A 78 13.56 18.92 21.55
CA PHE A 78 13.50 20.06 22.45
C PHE A 78 13.04 19.65 23.86
N PHE A 79 11.94 18.91 23.98
CA PHE A 79 11.47 18.45 25.29
C PHE A 79 12.44 17.46 25.95
N MET A 80 13.09 16.59 25.16
CA MET A 80 14.14 15.71 25.68
C MET A 80 15.32 16.51 26.26
N GLN A 81 15.72 17.63 25.65
CA GLN A 81 16.77 18.51 26.19
C GLN A 81 16.33 19.19 27.49
N VAL A 82 15.10 19.71 27.55
CA VAL A 82 14.55 20.31 28.78
C VAL A 82 14.49 19.30 29.93
N LEU A 83 14.11 18.05 29.64
CA LEU A 83 14.08 16.96 30.64
C LEU A 83 15.47 16.55 31.11
N ASN A 84 16.48 16.69 30.25
CA ASN A 84 17.86 16.34 30.55
C ASN A 84 18.60 17.46 31.30
N ALA A 85 18.04 18.67 31.30
CA ALA A 85 18.62 19.83 31.95
C ALA A 85 18.41 19.78 33.47
N PRO A 86 19.50 19.90 34.27
CA PRO A 86 19.39 19.98 35.71
C PRO A 86 18.92 21.36 36.16
N THR A 87 18.29 21.44 37.32
CA THR A 87 18.01 22.69 38.04
C THR A 87 19.17 23.05 38.97
N ALA A 88 19.32 24.33 39.35
CA ALA A 88 20.34 24.75 40.30
C ALA A 88 20.31 23.94 41.62
N ARG A 89 19.11 23.68 42.15
CA ARG A 89 18.93 22.86 43.36
C ARG A 89 19.39 21.41 43.17
N GLU A 90 19.12 20.81 42.02
CA GLU A 90 19.61 19.46 41.70
C GLU A 90 21.13 19.45 41.62
N ILE A 91 21.74 20.47 40.99
CA ILE A 91 23.20 20.63 40.93
C ILE A 91 23.80 20.69 42.34
N ASP A 92 23.28 21.53 43.23
CA ASP A 92 23.79 21.65 44.61
C ASP A 92 23.70 20.32 45.37
N THR A 93 22.60 19.59 45.18
CA THR A 93 22.36 18.29 45.81
C THR A 93 23.37 17.23 45.34
N PHE A 94 23.69 17.21 44.04
CA PHE A 94 24.65 16.26 43.46
C PHE A 94 26.10 16.67 43.74
N HIS A 95 26.42 17.97 43.69
CA HIS A 95 27.74 18.50 44.04
C HIS A 95 28.08 18.27 45.51
N ALA A 96 27.12 18.34 46.44
CA ALA A 96 27.32 17.96 47.84
C ALA A 96 27.79 16.51 48.02
N ARG A 97 27.54 15.65 47.02
CA ARG A 97 27.97 14.24 46.98
C ARG A 97 29.21 14.02 46.10
N GLY A 98 29.85 15.09 45.62
CA GLY A 98 31.01 15.01 44.72
C GLY A 98 30.68 14.55 43.30
N ILE A 99 29.40 14.62 42.89
CA ILE A 99 28.94 14.18 41.57
C ILE A 99 28.61 15.41 40.72
N TYR A 100 29.23 15.51 39.55
CA TYR A 100 28.91 16.57 38.57
C TYR A 100 27.78 16.14 37.61
N LEU A 101 27.01 17.12 37.16
CA LEU A 101 25.98 17.01 36.14
C LEU A 101 26.36 17.86 34.92
N ASP A 102 25.92 17.43 33.73
CA ASP A 102 26.22 18.14 32.49
C ASP A 102 25.16 19.24 32.24
N ILE A 103 25.54 20.37 31.65
CA ILE A 103 24.63 21.49 31.34
C ILE A 103 24.72 21.81 29.85
N GLY A 104 23.58 22.04 29.20
CA GLY A 104 23.55 22.49 27.80
C GLY A 104 23.82 21.42 26.76
N ILE A 105 23.92 20.15 27.15
CA ILE A 105 24.16 19.02 26.25
C ILE A 105 23.26 17.83 26.61
N PRO A 106 22.86 16.99 25.63
CA PRO A 106 22.18 15.73 25.91
C PRO A 106 23.12 14.78 26.66
N SER A 107 22.83 14.49 27.92
CA SER A 107 23.62 13.62 28.79
C SER A 107 22.81 12.41 29.25
N TRP A 108 23.24 11.22 28.82
CA TRP A 108 22.71 9.96 29.34
C TRP A 108 22.84 9.86 30.85
N ARG A 109 23.91 10.45 31.41
CA ARG A 109 24.10 10.49 32.86
C ARG A 109 22.99 11.29 33.54
N ASN A 110 22.69 12.47 33.03
CA ASN A 110 21.60 13.27 33.58
C ASN A 110 20.24 12.56 33.43
N ALA A 111 19.98 11.96 32.26
CA ALA A 111 18.75 11.22 32.01
C ALA A 111 18.49 10.14 33.07
N PHE A 112 19.52 9.35 33.41
CA PHE A 112 19.40 8.25 34.38
C PHE A 112 19.56 8.67 35.86
N ARG A 113 20.06 9.87 36.16
CA ARG A 113 20.37 10.29 37.54
C ARG A 113 19.43 11.32 38.13
N LEU A 114 18.75 12.15 37.34
CA LEU A 114 17.93 13.25 37.86
C LEU A 114 16.69 12.75 38.63
N SER A 115 15.60 12.43 37.93
CA SER A 115 14.39 11.90 38.54
C SER A 115 13.75 10.84 37.64
N TRP A 116 13.04 9.89 38.25
CA TRP A 116 12.37 8.82 37.50
C TRP A 116 11.27 9.37 36.59
N LEU A 117 10.60 10.46 36.97
CA LEU A 117 9.63 11.16 36.11
C LEU A 117 10.30 11.76 34.87
N LYS A 118 11.46 12.43 35.04
CA LYS A 118 12.23 12.97 33.91
C LYS A 118 12.71 11.84 32.98
N LEU A 119 13.16 10.73 33.55
CA LEU A 119 13.59 9.54 32.81
C LEU A 119 12.44 8.90 32.01
N LEU A 120 11.27 8.67 32.63
CA LEU A 120 10.13 8.04 31.95
C LEU A 120 9.59 8.93 30.82
N ALA A 121 9.49 10.25 31.05
CA ALA A 121 9.08 11.18 30.00
C ALA A 121 10.09 11.19 28.84
N TRP A 122 11.39 11.19 29.15
CA TRP A 122 12.45 11.16 28.17
C TRP A 122 12.45 9.86 27.34
N LEU A 123 12.33 8.70 28.00
CA LEU A 123 12.20 7.40 27.33
C LEU A 123 10.92 7.30 26.49
N GLY A 124 9.80 7.80 27.00
CA GLY A 124 8.53 7.82 26.27
C GLY A 124 8.63 8.64 24.98
N LEU A 125 9.26 9.82 25.03
CA LEU A 125 9.52 10.63 23.84
C LEU A 125 10.45 9.93 22.85
N LEU A 126 11.48 9.22 23.34
CA LEU A 126 12.41 8.46 22.50
C LEU A 126 11.71 7.31 21.78
N LEU A 127 11.02 6.44 22.53
CA LEU A 127 10.35 5.23 22.00
C LEU A 127 9.24 5.57 21.00
N THR A 128 8.44 6.59 21.28
CA THR A 128 7.38 7.07 20.37
C THR A 128 7.93 7.74 19.10
N SER A 129 9.23 8.03 19.00
CA SER A 129 9.83 8.54 17.76
C SER A 129 10.07 7.44 16.72
N ILE A 130 10.23 6.19 17.15
CA ILE A 130 10.55 5.05 16.27
C ILE A 130 9.44 4.82 15.21
N PRO A 131 8.15 4.74 15.59
CA PRO A 131 7.08 4.52 14.62
C PRO A 131 6.95 5.66 13.60
N ILE A 132 7.23 6.90 14.00
CA ILE A 132 7.17 8.06 13.10
C ILE A 132 8.25 7.97 12.03
N HIS A 133 9.47 7.55 12.38
CA HIS A 133 10.55 7.39 11.41
C HIS A 133 10.37 6.16 10.50
N MET A 134 9.88 5.05 11.04
CA MET A 134 9.78 3.80 10.29
C MET A 134 8.48 3.68 9.49
N LEU A 135 7.35 4.02 10.10
CA LEU A 135 6.03 3.70 9.53
C LEU A 135 5.41 4.85 8.75
N PHE A 136 5.78 6.11 9.05
CA PHE A 136 5.06 7.25 8.49
C PHE A 136 5.22 7.35 6.97
N ASN A 137 6.42 7.06 6.47
CA ASN A 137 6.67 6.98 5.03
C ASN A 137 5.88 5.86 4.36
N SER A 138 5.54 4.79 5.07
CA SER A 138 4.75 3.69 4.52
C SER A 138 3.24 3.89 4.66
N THR A 139 2.78 5.01 5.24
CA THR A 139 1.34 5.28 5.34
C THR A 139 0.72 5.57 3.98
N VAL A 140 1.47 6.20 3.08
CA VAL A 140 1.06 6.44 1.68
C VAL A 140 1.91 5.54 0.80
N PHE A 141 1.27 4.86 -0.14
CA PHE A 141 1.96 4.00 -1.10
C PHE A 141 1.25 4.01 -2.45
N GLN A 142 2.02 3.77 -3.50
CA GLN A 142 1.52 3.62 -4.86
C GLN A 142 1.20 2.14 -5.13
N MET A 143 0.17 1.90 -5.92
CA MET A 143 -0.19 0.57 -6.38
C MET A 143 -0.52 0.60 -7.86
N ASP A 144 -0.01 -0.38 -8.60
CA ASP A 144 -0.38 -0.59 -10.00
C ASP A 144 -1.88 -0.87 -10.08
N ARG A 145 -2.58 -0.18 -10.98
CA ARG A 145 -3.96 -0.54 -11.30
C ARG A 145 -3.95 -1.77 -12.20
N ARG A 146 -4.16 -2.93 -11.59
CA ARG A 146 -4.37 -4.20 -12.29
C ARG A 146 -5.85 -4.50 -12.36
N VAL A 147 -6.31 -4.95 -13.51
CA VAL A 147 -7.68 -5.42 -13.66
C VAL A 147 -7.67 -6.94 -13.79
N GLY A 148 -8.54 -7.57 -13.01
CA GLY A 148 -8.75 -9.02 -13.04
C GLY A 148 -9.83 -9.42 -14.05
N ASP A 149 -10.78 -8.54 -14.33
CA ASP A 149 -11.94 -8.86 -15.15
C ASP A 149 -11.81 -8.26 -16.56
N PHE A 150 -12.07 -9.06 -17.59
CA PHE A 150 -12.06 -8.66 -18.99
C PHE A 150 -13.10 -9.44 -19.78
N HIS A 151 -13.57 -8.89 -20.90
CA HIS A 151 -14.45 -9.61 -21.80
C HIS A 151 -13.64 -10.30 -22.90
N MET A 152 -13.94 -11.57 -23.14
CA MET A 152 -13.35 -12.35 -24.21
C MET A 152 -14.39 -12.60 -25.30
N THR A 153 -14.00 -12.36 -26.54
CA THR A 153 -14.79 -12.63 -27.73
C THR A 153 -13.99 -13.54 -28.66
N ILE A 154 -14.63 -14.57 -29.21
CA ILE A 154 -14.07 -15.44 -30.24
C ILE A 154 -14.91 -15.26 -31.49
N ALA A 155 -14.26 -14.87 -32.59
CA ALA A 155 -14.93 -14.50 -33.81
C ALA A 155 -14.02 -14.70 -35.03
N THR A 156 -14.58 -14.58 -36.23
CA THR A 156 -13.83 -14.60 -37.50
C THR A 156 -13.37 -13.20 -37.91
N GLU A 157 -12.53 -13.09 -38.95
CA GLU A 157 -12.09 -11.79 -39.49
C GLU A 157 -13.29 -10.91 -39.86
N ASP A 158 -14.28 -11.49 -40.56
CA ASP A 158 -15.52 -10.81 -41.00
C ASP A 158 -16.25 -10.09 -39.86
N PHE A 159 -16.14 -10.56 -38.61
CA PHE A 159 -16.73 -9.88 -37.44
C PHE A 159 -16.18 -8.47 -37.24
N LEU A 160 -14.88 -8.29 -37.47
CA LEU A 160 -14.19 -7.00 -37.37
C LEU A 160 -14.42 -6.10 -38.59
N GLU A 161 -14.91 -6.68 -39.69
CA GLU A 161 -15.20 -6.00 -40.96
C GLU A 161 -16.68 -5.63 -41.13
N GLY A 162 -17.50 -5.81 -40.08
CA GLY A 162 -18.93 -5.48 -40.09
C GLY A 162 -19.85 -6.60 -40.53
N GLY A 163 -19.38 -7.86 -40.51
CA GLY A 163 -20.19 -9.04 -40.74
C GLY A 163 -21.30 -9.21 -39.70
N SER A 164 -22.36 -9.95 -40.06
CA SER A 164 -23.49 -10.17 -39.16
C SER A 164 -23.10 -11.06 -37.97
N TYR A 165 -23.51 -10.64 -36.78
CA TYR A 165 -23.34 -11.40 -35.55
C TYR A 165 -24.62 -11.44 -34.72
N PHE A 166 -24.82 -12.55 -34.02
CA PHE A 166 -25.98 -12.78 -33.15
C PHE A 166 -25.54 -13.39 -31.82
N HIS A 167 -26.12 -12.90 -30.73
CA HIS A 167 -25.87 -13.43 -29.39
C HIS A 167 -26.63 -14.75 -29.13
N PRO A 168 -26.10 -15.64 -28.29
CA PRO A 168 -24.83 -15.56 -27.54
C PRO A 168 -23.60 -16.14 -28.30
N GLY A 169 -23.71 -16.30 -29.63
CA GLY A 169 -22.74 -17.03 -30.44
C GLY A 169 -23.14 -18.50 -30.67
N ALA A 170 -22.17 -19.35 -30.99
CA ALA A 170 -22.36 -20.75 -31.38
C ALA A 170 -22.81 -21.66 -30.22
N SER A 171 -22.63 -21.19 -28.98
CA SER A 171 -22.96 -21.94 -27.77
C SER A 171 -24.43 -21.77 -27.39
N LEU A 172 -25.10 -22.87 -27.02
CA LEU A 172 -26.44 -22.85 -26.41
C LEU A 172 -26.39 -22.70 -24.88
N TYR A 173 -25.22 -22.42 -24.30
CA TYR A 173 -25.04 -22.36 -22.86
C TYR A 173 -25.64 -21.06 -22.27
N THR A 174 -26.77 -21.18 -21.58
CA THR A 174 -27.47 -20.09 -20.89
C THR A 174 -27.37 -20.24 -19.36
N ASN A 175 -27.77 -19.22 -18.60
CA ASN A 175 -27.75 -19.30 -17.13
C ASN A 175 -28.67 -20.43 -16.57
N GLU A 176 -29.70 -20.77 -17.33
CA GLU A 176 -30.64 -21.87 -17.03
C GLU A 176 -30.02 -23.26 -17.27
N SER A 177 -28.89 -23.33 -17.98
CA SER A 177 -28.12 -24.56 -18.23
C SER A 177 -27.00 -24.81 -17.20
N SER A 178 -26.93 -24.00 -16.15
CA SER A 178 -25.78 -23.97 -15.25
C SER A 178 -25.58 -25.23 -14.39
N ILE A 179 -24.38 -25.80 -14.51
CA ILE A 179 -23.82 -26.78 -13.59
C ILE A 179 -23.30 -26.05 -12.34
N ASN A 180 -23.53 -26.61 -11.15
CA ASN A 180 -22.92 -26.15 -9.91
C ASN A 180 -21.38 -26.34 -9.98
N ILE A 181 -20.67 -25.33 -10.47
CA ILE A 181 -19.20 -25.31 -10.39
C ILE A 181 -18.85 -24.84 -8.98
N TYR A 182 -17.99 -25.59 -8.29
CA TYR A 182 -17.67 -25.48 -6.85
C TYR A 182 -16.96 -24.17 -6.42
N TYR A 183 -16.80 -23.21 -7.33
CA TYR A 183 -16.25 -21.89 -7.03
C TYR A 183 -17.37 -20.85 -7.14
N PRO A 184 -17.46 -19.85 -6.26
CA PRO A 184 -18.39 -18.74 -6.42
C PRO A 184 -17.94 -17.92 -7.62
N THR A 185 -18.29 -18.36 -8.82
CA THR A 185 -17.97 -17.66 -10.06
C THR A 185 -19.02 -16.59 -10.26
N THR A 186 -18.60 -15.35 -10.46
CA THR A 186 -19.43 -14.24 -10.97
C THR A 186 -19.81 -14.40 -12.44
N ARG A 187 -19.68 -15.62 -13.02
CA ARG A 187 -20.00 -15.92 -14.42
C ARG A 187 -21.46 -15.52 -14.70
N LYS A 188 -21.63 -14.46 -15.48
CA LYS A 188 -22.94 -14.03 -15.99
C LYS A 188 -23.15 -14.65 -17.35
N TYR A 189 -23.85 -15.79 -17.39
CA TYR A 189 -24.33 -16.33 -18.65
C TYR A 189 -25.54 -15.55 -19.13
N TYR A 190 -25.78 -15.56 -20.45
CA TYR A 190 -27.02 -15.01 -20.99
C TYR A 190 -28.21 -15.80 -20.43
N ASN A 191 -29.21 -15.08 -19.93
CA ASN A 191 -30.52 -15.65 -19.66
C ASN A 191 -31.33 -15.64 -20.96
N PHE A 192 -31.98 -16.76 -21.27
CA PHE A 192 -32.79 -16.87 -22.49
C PHE A 192 -33.94 -15.84 -22.49
N ALA A 193 -34.58 -15.59 -21.35
CA ALA A 193 -35.62 -14.58 -21.24
C ALA A 193 -35.11 -13.15 -21.52
N ASP A 194 -33.87 -12.86 -21.11
CA ASP A 194 -33.24 -11.56 -21.37
C ASP A 194 -32.84 -11.41 -22.84
N LEU A 195 -32.32 -12.47 -23.47
CA LEU A 195 -32.08 -12.54 -24.92
C LEU A 195 -33.37 -12.29 -25.71
N ALA A 196 -34.44 -13.02 -25.38
CA ALA A 196 -35.74 -12.94 -26.04
C ALA A 196 -36.42 -11.57 -25.89
N SER A 197 -36.21 -10.90 -24.75
CA SER A 197 -36.76 -9.56 -24.46
C SER A 197 -35.84 -8.40 -24.82
N ASN A 198 -34.68 -8.67 -25.43
CA ASN A 198 -33.64 -7.69 -25.74
C ASN A 198 -33.11 -6.91 -24.52
N ASN A 199 -33.16 -7.52 -23.33
CA ASN A 199 -32.79 -6.93 -22.05
C ASN A 199 -31.38 -7.35 -21.59
N TYR A 200 -30.41 -7.43 -22.50
CA TYR A 200 -29.04 -7.92 -22.25
C TYR A 200 -27.95 -6.85 -22.49
N SER A 201 -28.29 -5.59 -22.20
CA SER A 201 -27.58 -4.39 -22.67
C SER A 201 -26.10 -4.32 -22.32
N ALA A 202 -25.66 -4.76 -21.13
CA ALA A 202 -24.26 -4.65 -20.72
C ALA A 202 -23.34 -5.60 -21.52
N GLN A 203 -23.73 -6.86 -21.69
CA GLN A 203 -22.98 -7.85 -22.46
C GLN A 203 -23.11 -7.60 -23.97
N ALA A 204 -24.28 -7.12 -24.44
CA ALA A 204 -24.48 -6.67 -25.82
C ALA A 204 -23.48 -5.55 -26.16
N THR A 205 -23.37 -4.55 -25.28
CA THR A 205 -22.53 -3.37 -25.51
C THR A 205 -21.06 -3.75 -25.65
N ASN A 206 -20.56 -4.71 -24.86
CA ASN A 206 -19.17 -5.17 -24.95
C ASN A 206 -18.87 -5.85 -26.29
N VAL A 207 -19.75 -6.73 -26.77
CA VAL A 207 -19.57 -7.40 -28.07
C VAL A 207 -19.76 -6.41 -29.23
N SER A 208 -20.74 -5.52 -29.16
CA SER A 208 -20.92 -4.48 -30.18
C SER A 208 -19.73 -3.52 -30.23
N ASN A 209 -19.14 -3.19 -29.08
CA ASN A 209 -17.90 -2.41 -29.01
C ASN A 209 -16.72 -3.18 -29.64
N ALA A 210 -16.59 -4.47 -29.34
CA ALA A 210 -15.59 -5.34 -29.98
C ALA A 210 -15.78 -5.43 -31.50
N ALA A 211 -17.02 -5.53 -31.99
CA ALA A 211 -17.32 -5.57 -33.43
C ALA A 211 -16.97 -4.24 -34.13
N THR A 212 -17.28 -3.11 -33.49
CA THR A 212 -17.12 -1.78 -34.09
C THR A 212 -15.70 -1.23 -33.99
N HIS A 213 -15.02 -1.43 -32.86
CA HIS A 213 -13.69 -0.86 -32.60
C HIS A 213 -12.57 -1.91 -32.53
N GLY A 214 -12.89 -3.21 -32.50
CA GLY A 214 -11.89 -4.28 -32.36
C GLY A 214 -10.85 -4.34 -33.47
N SER A 215 -11.17 -3.82 -34.66
CA SER A 215 -10.22 -3.68 -35.76
C SER A 215 -9.07 -2.71 -35.43
N ASN A 216 -9.35 -1.66 -34.64
CA ASN A 216 -8.38 -0.66 -34.18
C ASN A 216 -7.58 -1.10 -32.94
N TRP A 217 -7.93 -2.23 -32.32
CA TRP A 217 -7.22 -2.75 -31.16
C TRP A 217 -5.84 -3.31 -31.55
N THR A 218 -4.98 -3.54 -30.57
CA THR A 218 -3.60 -3.95 -30.83
C THR A 218 -3.57 -5.38 -31.37
N LYS A 219 -3.09 -5.57 -32.60
CA LYS A 219 -2.84 -6.89 -33.21
C LYS A 219 -1.64 -7.55 -32.55
N SER A 220 -1.76 -8.82 -32.19
CA SER A 220 -0.65 -9.60 -31.64
C SER A 220 -0.73 -11.06 -32.09
N GLU A 221 0.42 -11.73 -32.07
CA GLU A 221 0.49 -13.17 -32.36
C GLU A 221 -0.19 -13.98 -31.24
N PRO A 222 -0.75 -15.16 -31.55
CA PRO A 222 -1.48 -15.97 -30.58
C PRO A 222 -0.64 -16.31 -29.32
N GLY A 223 0.67 -16.57 -29.47
CA GLY A 223 1.56 -16.87 -28.35
C GLY A 223 1.75 -15.69 -27.39
N VAL A 224 1.74 -14.46 -27.90
CA VAL A 224 1.83 -13.24 -27.07
C VAL A 224 0.55 -13.06 -26.25
N CYS A 225 -0.62 -13.24 -26.87
CA CYS A 225 -1.88 -13.15 -26.14
C CYS A 225 -2.05 -14.24 -25.10
N ARG A 226 -1.61 -15.47 -25.40
CA ARG A 226 -1.54 -16.54 -24.40
C ARG A 226 -0.73 -16.10 -23.18
N ASN A 227 0.42 -15.46 -23.37
CA ASN A 227 1.24 -14.98 -22.25
C ASN A 227 0.61 -13.81 -21.50
N ILE A 228 -0.25 -13.00 -22.13
CA ILE A 228 -0.93 -11.89 -21.43
C ILE A 228 -2.13 -12.38 -20.62
N TYR A 229 -2.91 -13.31 -21.17
CA TYR A 229 -4.22 -13.69 -20.65
C TYR A 229 -4.29 -15.08 -20.02
N SER A 230 -3.26 -15.94 -20.12
CA SER A 230 -3.30 -17.29 -19.54
C SER A 230 -3.06 -17.33 -18.03
N ASP A 231 -3.60 -18.36 -17.38
CA ASP A 231 -3.54 -18.58 -15.93
C ASP A 231 -2.13 -18.72 -15.35
N GLY A 232 -1.14 -19.04 -16.19
CA GLY A 232 0.21 -19.36 -15.73
C GLY A 232 0.94 -18.20 -15.05
N LEU A 233 0.47 -16.96 -15.24
CA LEU A 233 1.18 -15.76 -14.78
C LEU A 233 0.45 -15.01 -13.66
N CYS A 234 -0.89 -14.99 -13.65
CA CYS A 234 -1.72 -14.33 -12.62
C CYS A 234 -1.20 -12.96 -12.14
N VAL A 235 -0.61 -12.21 -13.07
CA VAL A 235 -0.07 -10.87 -12.82
C VAL A 235 -1.14 -9.79 -12.91
N GLY A 236 -2.36 -10.14 -13.32
CA GLY A 236 -3.44 -9.20 -13.66
C GLY A 236 -3.12 -8.38 -14.92
N LEU A 237 -4.15 -7.86 -15.56
CA LEU A 237 -3.95 -7.08 -16.78
C LEU A 237 -3.54 -5.65 -16.45
N LYS A 238 -2.43 -5.21 -17.05
CA LYS A 238 -1.89 -3.84 -16.90
C LYS A 238 -2.17 -2.94 -18.11
N GLN A 239 -1.83 -3.44 -19.29
CA GLN A 239 -1.82 -2.65 -20.53
C GLN A 239 -3.02 -2.90 -21.43
N PHE A 240 -3.69 -4.04 -21.24
CA PHE A 240 -4.78 -4.48 -22.10
C PHE A 240 -6.05 -4.76 -21.30
N GLY A 241 -7.20 -4.56 -21.93
CA GLY A 241 -8.51 -4.84 -21.38
C GLY A 241 -9.13 -6.05 -22.07
N ASN A 242 -10.22 -5.81 -22.81
CA ASN A 242 -10.94 -6.85 -23.53
C ASN A 242 -10.09 -7.51 -24.62
N LEU A 243 -10.43 -8.76 -24.94
CA LEU A 243 -9.70 -9.61 -25.86
C LEU A 243 -10.62 -10.15 -26.95
N ILE A 244 -10.17 -10.07 -28.20
CA ILE A 244 -10.77 -10.78 -29.33
C ILE A 244 -9.76 -11.80 -29.84
N LEU A 245 -10.16 -13.06 -29.88
CA LEU A 245 -9.43 -14.14 -30.54
C LEU A 245 -10.03 -14.33 -31.91
N VAL A 246 -9.23 -14.08 -32.94
CA VAL A 246 -9.67 -14.24 -34.33
C VAL A 246 -9.25 -15.61 -34.81
N ILE A 247 -10.24 -16.45 -35.11
CA ILE A 247 -10.02 -17.79 -35.65
C ILE A 247 -10.00 -17.77 -37.18
N LYS A 248 -9.27 -18.71 -37.78
CA LYS A 248 -9.33 -18.94 -39.21
C LYS A 248 -10.67 -19.58 -39.59
N GLY A 249 -11.08 -19.36 -40.84
CA GLY A 249 -12.34 -19.89 -41.38
C GLY A 249 -13.45 -18.85 -41.46
N SER A 250 -14.62 -19.30 -41.89
CA SER A 250 -15.83 -18.49 -42.01
C SER A 250 -16.69 -18.57 -40.75
N GLY A 251 -17.67 -17.68 -40.63
CA GLY A 251 -18.72 -17.83 -39.62
C GLY A 251 -19.51 -19.13 -39.78
N TRP A 252 -20.50 -19.31 -38.91
CA TRP A 252 -21.35 -20.50 -38.88
C TRP A 252 -22.82 -20.11 -39.15
N ARG A 253 -23.61 -21.04 -39.66
CA ARG A 253 -25.08 -20.89 -39.75
C ARG A 253 -25.73 -21.79 -38.73
N ARG A 254 -26.86 -21.36 -38.19
CA ARG A 254 -27.62 -22.14 -37.23
C ARG A 254 -28.03 -23.51 -37.80
N SER A 255 -28.43 -23.56 -39.07
CA SER A 255 -28.76 -24.80 -39.79
C SER A 255 -27.63 -25.84 -39.83
N ASP A 256 -26.39 -25.39 -39.74
CA ASP A 256 -25.21 -26.25 -39.93
C ASP A 256 -24.69 -26.79 -38.60
N LEU A 257 -25.08 -26.14 -37.49
CA LEU A 257 -24.56 -26.40 -36.15
C LEU A 257 -25.62 -26.94 -35.18
N TRP A 258 -26.83 -26.38 -35.17
CA TRP A 258 -27.87 -26.72 -34.20
C TRP A 258 -28.94 -27.63 -34.81
N ASN A 259 -29.15 -28.79 -34.19
CA ASN A 259 -30.22 -29.72 -34.56
C ASN A 259 -31.41 -29.55 -33.60
N LEU A 260 -32.31 -28.62 -33.92
CA LEU A 260 -33.42 -28.22 -33.07
C LEU A 260 -34.74 -28.93 -33.46
N SER A 261 -35.70 -29.00 -32.53
CA SER A 261 -37.10 -29.35 -32.85
C SER A 261 -37.81 -28.20 -33.55
N ASP A 262 -38.94 -28.46 -34.22
CA ASP A 262 -39.72 -27.41 -34.91
C ASP A 262 -40.12 -26.25 -33.96
N THR A 263 -40.52 -26.59 -32.74
CA THR A 263 -40.85 -25.59 -31.69
C THR A 263 -39.65 -24.73 -31.28
N ALA A 264 -38.45 -25.29 -31.34
CA ALA A 264 -37.22 -24.61 -30.98
C ALA A 264 -36.69 -23.78 -32.16
N GLU A 265 -36.86 -24.26 -33.40
CA GLU A 265 -36.60 -23.50 -34.62
C GLU A 265 -37.37 -22.17 -34.61
N ASP A 266 -38.69 -22.22 -34.36
CA ASP A 266 -39.54 -21.03 -34.30
C ASP A 266 -39.13 -20.06 -33.19
N LEU A 267 -38.68 -20.60 -32.05
CA LEU A 267 -38.25 -19.83 -30.90
C LEU A 267 -36.93 -19.08 -31.14
N TRP A 268 -35.98 -19.70 -31.85
CA TRP A 268 -34.66 -19.13 -32.11
C TRP A 268 -34.60 -18.28 -33.37
N GLU A 269 -35.51 -18.46 -34.33
CA GLU A 269 -35.52 -17.70 -35.59
C GLU A 269 -35.41 -16.17 -35.43
N PRO A 270 -36.14 -15.50 -34.51
CA PRO A 270 -36.00 -14.06 -34.33
C PRO A 270 -34.68 -13.63 -33.64
N LEU A 271 -33.96 -14.56 -33.02
CA LEU A 271 -32.73 -14.31 -32.27
C LEU A 271 -31.47 -14.63 -33.08
N ILE A 272 -31.46 -15.81 -33.71
CA ILE A 272 -30.39 -16.29 -34.59
C ILE A 272 -31.07 -16.91 -35.82
N PRO A 273 -31.14 -16.18 -36.95
CA PRO A 273 -31.82 -16.67 -38.15
C PRO A 273 -31.20 -17.96 -38.67
N ARG A 274 -32.03 -18.88 -39.19
CA ARG A 274 -31.61 -20.24 -39.57
C ARG A 274 -30.43 -20.26 -40.55
N THR A 275 -30.50 -19.40 -41.56
CA THR A 275 -29.61 -19.42 -42.72
C THR A 275 -28.61 -18.28 -42.75
N GLN A 276 -28.72 -17.31 -41.84
CA GLN A 276 -27.80 -16.18 -41.81
C GLN A 276 -26.46 -16.59 -41.21
N LEU A 277 -25.39 -16.05 -41.78
CA LEU A 277 -24.04 -16.28 -41.28
C LEU A 277 -23.82 -15.50 -39.97
N ASN A 278 -23.35 -16.18 -38.94
CA ASN A 278 -22.95 -15.57 -37.69
C ASN A 278 -21.42 -15.64 -37.56
N THR A 279 -20.78 -14.48 -37.49
CA THR A 279 -19.33 -14.35 -37.36
C THR A 279 -18.84 -14.40 -35.91
N LEU A 280 -19.77 -14.30 -34.94
CA LEU A 280 -19.51 -14.47 -33.51
C LEU A 280 -19.61 -15.94 -33.13
N TRP A 281 -18.53 -16.52 -32.65
CA TRP A 281 -18.48 -17.90 -32.19
C TRP A 281 -18.77 -18.02 -30.70
N TYR A 282 -18.22 -17.13 -29.88
CA TYR A 282 -18.40 -17.19 -28.45
C TYR A 282 -18.06 -15.88 -27.78
N ASN A 283 -18.70 -15.61 -26.65
CA ASN A 283 -18.30 -14.50 -25.79
C ASN A 283 -18.62 -14.77 -24.32
N GLU A 284 -17.74 -14.29 -23.44
CA GLU A 284 -17.95 -14.37 -21.99
C GLU A 284 -17.16 -13.30 -21.21
N GLU A 285 -17.63 -13.03 -20.00
CA GLU A 285 -16.91 -12.22 -19.01
C GLU A 285 -15.93 -13.12 -18.23
N CYS A 286 -14.65 -12.83 -18.40
CA CYS A 286 -13.55 -13.49 -17.71
C CYS A 286 -13.24 -12.76 -16.43
N SER A 287 -13.22 -13.49 -15.30
CA SER A 287 -12.84 -12.95 -14.00
C SER A 287 -11.62 -13.69 -13.46
N MET A 288 -10.63 -12.94 -12.99
CA MET A 288 -9.43 -13.45 -12.32
C MET A 288 -9.49 -13.18 -10.83
N VAL A 289 -9.45 -14.24 -10.03
CA VAL A 289 -9.52 -14.17 -8.57
C VAL A 289 -8.26 -14.78 -7.97
N GLY A 290 -7.55 -13.97 -7.17
CA GLY A 290 -6.49 -14.44 -6.28
C GLY A 290 -7.07 -14.93 -4.95
N SER A 291 -6.67 -16.12 -4.50
CA SER A 291 -7.09 -16.75 -3.26
C SER A 291 -5.88 -17.34 -2.53
N ILE A 292 -5.96 -17.44 -1.20
CA ILE A 292 -4.95 -18.17 -0.42
C ILE A 292 -5.47 -19.59 -0.23
N GLY A 293 -4.81 -20.56 -0.87
CA GLY A 293 -5.20 -21.97 -0.78
C GLY A 293 -4.99 -22.56 0.62
N ARG A 294 -5.51 -23.77 0.86
CA ARG A 294 -5.48 -24.46 2.17
C ARG A 294 -4.07 -24.65 2.77
N ARG A 295 -3.00 -24.49 1.99
CA ARG A 295 -1.59 -24.58 2.43
C ARG A 295 -0.87 -23.23 2.51
N SER A 296 -1.62 -22.12 2.56
CA SER A 296 -1.07 -20.75 2.53
C SER A 296 -0.29 -20.41 1.25
N LEU A 297 -0.45 -21.21 0.19
CA LEU A 297 0.09 -20.91 -1.12
C LEU A 297 -0.89 -20.00 -1.85
N PRO A 298 -0.41 -18.89 -2.45
CA PRO A 298 -1.25 -18.08 -3.33
C PRO A 298 -1.70 -18.94 -4.50
N GLN A 299 -3.01 -18.99 -4.71
CA GLN A 299 -3.66 -19.63 -5.84
C GLN A 299 -4.40 -18.55 -6.62
N CYS A 300 -4.51 -18.76 -7.91
CA CYS A 300 -5.24 -17.86 -8.78
C CYS A 300 -6.13 -18.71 -9.69
N ALA A 301 -7.35 -18.25 -9.87
CA ALA A 301 -8.34 -18.90 -10.71
C ALA A 301 -8.90 -17.87 -11.69
N MET A 302 -8.89 -18.20 -12.98
CA MET A 302 -9.62 -17.45 -14.00
C MET A 302 -10.84 -18.26 -14.47
N THR A 303 -11.98 -17.59 -14.66
CA THR A 303 -13.18 -18.25 -15.18
C THR A 303 -12.99 -18.76 -16.62
N CYS A 304 -12.25 -18.04 -17.46
CA CYS A 304 -11.98 -18.41 -18.86
C CYS A 304 -10.74 -19.30 -19.06
N SER A 305 -10.14 -19.76 -17.97
CA SER A 305 -8.91 -20.59 -17.95
C SER A 305 -8.95 -21.72 -18.97
N THR A 306 -10.08 -22.44 -19.04
CA THR A 306 -10.22 -23.61 -19.89
C THR A 306 -10.28 -23.26 -21.38
N VAL A 307 -10.97 -22.18 -21.76
CA VAL A 307 -11.07 -21.71 -23.15
C VAL A 307 -9.74 -21.11 -23.62
N LEU A 308 -9.06 -20.38 -22.73
CA LEU A 308 -7.75 -19.77 -22.97
C LEU A 308 -6.58 -20.73 -22.81
N ASN A 309 -6.83 -21.99 -22.45
CA ASN A 309 -5.82 -23.04 -22.41
C ASN A 309 -5.50 -23.53 -23.83
N MET A 310 -4.84 -22.67 -24.61
CA MET A 310 -4.47 -22.93 -26.00
C MET A 310 -3.49 -24.08 -26.08
N THR A 311 -3.69 -24.97 -27.06
CA THR A 311 -2.83 -26.15 -27.28
C THR A 311 -2.15 -26.08 -28.64
N TYR A 312 -0.97 -26.70 -28.74
CA TYR A 312 -0.30 -26.95 -30.01
C TYR A 312 -0.75 -28.33 -30.52
N ILE A 313 -1.06 -28.44 -31.80
CA ILE A 313 -1.39 -29.70 -32.46
C ILE A 313 -0.22 -30.04 -33.40
N ASN A 314 0.29 -31.27 -33.33
CA ASN A 314 1.31 -31.83 -34.24
C ASN A 314 2.69 -31.12 -34.32
N ASP A 315 3.22 -30.60 -33.22
CA ASP A 315 4.55 -29.92 -33.14
C ASP A 315 4.70 -28.66 -34.04
N GLU A 316 3.61 -28.16 -34.63
CA GLU A 316 3.59 -26.87 -35.31
C GLU A 316 3.38 -25.72 -34.30
N HIS A 317 3.96 -24.53 -34.56
CA HIS A 317 3.76 -23.33 -33.73
C HIS A 317 2.34 -22.73 -33.82
N THR A 318 1.37 -23.47 -34.35
CA THR A 318 -0.03 -23.09 -34.51
C THR A 318 -0.81 -23.33 -33.21
N LEU A 319 -1.59 -22.32 -32.80
CA LEU A 319 -2.33 -22.35 -31.53
C LEU A 319 -3.82 -22.55 -31.81
N PHE A 320 -4.41 -23.54 -31.15
CA PHE A 320 -5.83 -23.88 -31.26
C PHE A 320 -6.54 -23.63 -29.95
N LEU A 321 -7.82 -23.21 -30.03
CA LEU A 321 -8.68 -23.08 -28.86
C LEU A 321 -9.02 -24.45 -28.26
N ASN A 322 -9.03 -24.53 -26.94
CA ASN A 322 -9.54 -25.71 -26.26
C ASN A 322 -11.07 -25.60 -26.10
N THR A 323 -11.79 -26.28 -26.99
CA THR A 323 -13.26 -26.23 -27.07
C THR A 323 -13.95 -27.31 -26.24
N THR A 324 -13.24 -28.01 -25.35
CA THR A 324 -13.81 -29.11 -24.54
C THR A 324 -15.00 -28.72 -23.65
N GLN A 325 -15.19 -27.42 -23.35
CA GLN A 325 -16.36 -26.88 -22.63
C GLN A 325 -17.44 -26.23 -23.52
N TYR A 326 -17.20 -26.09 -24.83
CA TYR A 326 -18.24 -25.62 -25.77
C TYR A 326 -19.36 -26.66 -25.93
N TYR A 327 -19.08 -27.91 -25.57
CA TYR A 327 -19.94 -29.05 -25.78
C TYR A 327 -20.40 -29.61 -24.42
N ALA A 328 -21.72 -29.70 -24.22
CA ALA A 328 -22.32 -30.19 -22.99
C ALA A 328 -22.13 -31.70 -22.73
N THR A 329 -21.31 -32.40 -23.52
CA THR A 329 -21.19 -33.86 -23.52
C THR A 329 -19.76 -34.32 -23.25
N SER A 330 -19.18 -33.89 -22.12
CA SER A 330 -18.02 -34.61 -21.60
C SER A 330 -18.44 -36.04 -21.23
N ARG A 331 -18.02 -37.02 -22.02
CA ARG A 331 -18.16 -38.47 -21.75
C ARG A 331 -17.39 -38.94 -20.51
N TYR A 332 -16.53 -38.09 -19.95
CA TYR A 332 -15.59 -38.42 -18.88
C TYR A 332 -16.05 -38.02 -17.47
N TRP A 333 -16.99 -37.08 -17.37
CA TRP A 333 -17.65 -36.74 -16.13
C TRP A 333 -19.07 -37.23 -16.24
N ARG A 334 -19.52 -38.10 -15.30
CA ARG A 334 -20.96 -38.29 -15.07
C ARG A 334 -21.50 -36.94 -14.66
N ILE A 335 -21.87 -36.12 -15.64
CA ILE A 335 -22.72 -34.97 -15.45
C ILE A 335 -24.06 -35.60 -15.10
N ASP A 336 -24.41 -35.59 -13.81
CA ASP A 336 -25.77 -35.86 -13.39
C ASP A 336 -26.65 -34.96 -14.25
N SER A 337 -27.52 -35.62 -15.03
CA SER A 337 -28.47 -35.11 -16.00
C SER A 337 -28.56 -33.58 -16.00
N PRO A 338 -28.05 -32.89 -17.03
CA PRO A 338 -28.14 -31.45 -17.03
C PRO A 338 -29.64 -31.09 -16.95
N THR A 339 -30.01 -30.26 -15.98
CA THR A 339 -31.39 -30.13 -15.46
C THR A 339 -32.37 -29.42 -16.40
N TRP A 340 -32.04 -29.33 -17.69
CA TRP A 340 -32.85 -28.67 -18.69
C TRP A 340 -33.85 -29.63 -19.34
N ASN A 341 -34.96 -29.07 -19.80
CA ASN A 341 -35.95 -29.79 -20.58
C ASN A 341 -35.38 -30.07 -21.98
N THR A 342 -34.81 -31.27 -22.18
CA THR A 342 -34.23 -31.72 -23.45
C THR A 342 -35.15 -31.57 -24.66
N SER A 343 -36.45 -31.54 -24.39
CA SER A 343 -37.54 -31.40 -25.36
C SER A 343 -37.71 -29.98 -25.94
N LEU A 344 -37.12 -28.95 -25.33
CA LEU A 344 -37.24 -27.55 -25.79
C LEU A 344 -36.16 -27.16 -26.82
N TYR A 345 -35.12 -27.98 -27.01
CA TYR A 345 -33.95 -27.63 -27.82
C TYR A 345 -33.41 -28.77 -28.69
N SER A 346 -34.04 -29.95 -28.72
CA SER A 346 -33.63 -31.03 -29.64
C SER A 346 -34.78 -31.80 -30.25
N ALA A 347 -34.56 -32.23 -31.50
CA ALA A 347 -35.49 -33.07 -32.21
C ALA A 347 -35.72 -34.42 -31.48
N PRO A 348 -36.96 -34.92 -31.41
CA PRO A 348 -37.26 -36.21 -30.79
C PRO A 348 -36.42 -37.36 -31.37
N GLY A 349 -35.80 -38.17 -30.52
CA GLY A 349 -35.07 -39.40 -30.94
C GLY A 349 -33.59 -39.22 -31.24
N ASN A 350 -33.05 -37.99 -31.20
CA ASN A 350 -31.62 -37.71 -31.23
C ASN A 350 -31.22 -36.88 -30.01
N GLY A 351 -30.14 -37.24 -29.33
CA GLY A 351 -29.59 -36.40 -28.27
C GLY A 351 -29.27 -35.00 -28.81
N SER A 352 -29.43 -33.97 -27.98
CA SER A 352 -29.01 -32.60 -28.31
C SER A 352 -27.48 -32.56 -28.32
N TYR A 353 -26.87 -33.00 -29.42
CA TYR A 353 -25.43 -32.91 -29.60
C TYR A 353 -25.12 -31.58 -30.27
N LEU A 354 -24.68 -30.60 -29.49
CA LEU A 354 -23.83 -29.55 -30.04
C LEU A 354 -22.55 -30.24 -30.55
N GLY A 355 -22.29 -30.13 -31.86
CA GLY A 355 -20.92 -30.26 -32.36
C GLY A 355 -20.36 -31.65 -32.68
N ALA A 356 -21.11 -32.54 -33.33
CA ALA A 356 -20.49 -33.73 -33.97
C ALA A 356 -19.72 -33.40 -35.27
N ARG A 357 -19.63 -32.12 -35.67
CA ARG A 357 -19.15 -31.69 -36.99
C ARG A 357 -17.88 -30.84 -37.00
N PHE A 358 -17.47 -30.30 -35.86
CA PHE A 358 -16.27 -29.45 -35.77
C PHE A 358 -15.16 -30.20 -35.05
N GLN A 359 -13.99 -30.21 -35.67
CA GLN A 359 -12.78 -30.78 -35.12
C GLN A 359 -11.94 -29.67 -34.46
N PRO A 360 -11.01 -30.00 -33.56
CA PRO A 360 -10.10 -29.01 -32.97
C PRO A 360 -9.39 -28.13 -34.01
N GLU A 361 -9.12 -28.67 -35.19
CA GLU A 361 -8.48 -27.98 -36.32
C GLU A 361 -9.30 -26.81 -36.87
N ASP A 362 -10.62 -26.79 -36.67
CA ASP A 362 -11.51 -25.72 -37.13
C ASP A 362 -11.38 -24.44 -36.27
N PHE A 363 -10.69 -24.51 -35.13
CA PHE A 363 -10.51 -23.40 -34.19
C PHE A 363 -9.06 -22.93 -34.12
N GLU A 364 -8.35 -22.98 -35.25
CA GLU A 364 -7.02 -22.39 -35.38
C GLU A 364 -7.09 -20.88 -35.15
N ILE A 365 -6.29 -20.37 -34.21
CA ILE A 365 -6.22 -18.94 -33.90
C ILE A 365 -5.27 -18.28 -34.91
N ALA A 366 -5.81 -17.39 -35.75
CA ALA A 366 -5.01 -16.61 -36.70
C ALA A 366 -4.17 -15.56 -35.97
N TYR A 367 -4.81 -14.80 -35.08
CA TYR A 367 -4.19 -13.76 -34.25
C TYR A 367 -5.16 -13.33 -33.15
N CYS A 368 -4.72 -12.42 -32.30
CA CYS A 368 -5.59 -11.76 -31.32
C CYS A 368 -5.59 -10.23 -31.48
N ARG A 369 -6.65 -9.59 -30.98
CA ARG A 369 -6.78 -8.14 -30.81
C ARG A 369 -7.03 -7.85 -29.34
N ALA A 370 -6.14 -7.10 -28.72
CA ALA A 370 -6.25 -6.71 -27.33
C ALA A 370 -6.56 -5.22 -27.22
N GLU A 371 -7.63 -4.88 -26.51
CA GLU A 371 -8.06 -3.50 -26.29
C GLU A 371 -6.97 -2.76 -25.49
N PRO A 372 -6.32 -1.71 -26.05
CA PRO A 372 -5.32 -0.97 -25.31
C PRO A 372 -5.98 -0.22 -24.15
N ARG A 373 -5.30 -0.21 -23.00
CA ARG A 373 -5.75 0.48 -21.80
C ARG A 373 -4.68 1.42 -21.29
N GLU A 374 -5.11 2.58 -20.82
CA GLU A 374 -4.22 3.45 -20.07
C GLU A 374 -3.77 2.77 -18.79
N THR A 375 -2.45 2.58 -18.65
CA THR A 375 -1.83 2.11 -17.42
C THR A 375 -2.05 3.16 -16.32
N GLY A 376 -3.04 2.91 -15.47
CA GLY A 376 -3.31 3.71 -14.30
C GLY A 376 -2.48 3.25 -13.10
N CYS A 377 -2.14 4.18 -12.23
CA CYS A 377 -1.65 3.87 -10.89
C CYS A 377 -2.56 4.56 -9.88
N ASP A 378 -2.78 3.87 -8.76
CA ASP A 378 -3.57 4.38 -7.66
C ASP A 378 -2.64 4.73 -6.49
N LEU A 379 -2.98 5.77 -5.73
CA LEU A 379 -2.37 6.04 -4.44
C LEU A 379 -3.34 5.66 -3.33
N ALA A 380 -2.80 4.93 -2.35
CA ALA A 380 -3.55 4.42 -1.24
C ALA A 380 -2.93 4.84 0.09
N LEU A 381 -3.79 4.95 1.10
CA LEU A 381 -3.45 5.28 2.47
C LEU A 381 -3.67 4.05 3.36
N SER A 382 -2.62 3.56 4.00
CA SER A 382 -2.68 2.55 5.05
C SER A 382 -3.15 3.18 6.36
N LYS A 383 -4.45 3.05 6.62
CA LYS A 383 -5.07 3.45 7.90
C LYS A 383 -4.45 2.81 9.15
N PRO A 384 -4.07 1.51 9.20
CA PRO A 384 -3.47 0.95 10.41
C PRO A 384 -2.10 1.56 10.72
N LEU A 385 -1.28 1.82 9.69
CA LEU A 385 0.01 2.50 9.87
C LEU A 385 -0.18 3.95 10.29
N LEU A 386 -1.15 4.66 9.68
CA LEU A 386 -1.47 6.04 10.07
C LEU A 386 -1.97 6.11 11.52
N LEU A 387 -2.79 5.14 11.95
CA LEU A 387 -3.24 5.04 13.34
C LEU A 387 -2.07 4.89 14.32
N ALA A 388 -1.08 4.05 14.01
CA ALA A 388 0.11 3.89 14.85
C ALA A 388 0.91 5.21 14.99
N VAL A 389 1.02 5.98 13.91
CA VAL A 389 1.64 7.32 13.92
C VAL A 389 0.81 8.30 14.76
N VAL A 390 -0.52 8.33 14.59
CA VAL A 390 -1.43 9.19 15.36
C VAL A 390 -1.34 8.89 16.87
N VAL A 391 -1.36 7.62 17.27
CA VAL A 391 -1.21 7.21 18.68
C VAL A 391 0.15 7.63 19.24
N SER A 392 1.22 7.51 18.44
CA SER A 392 2.56 7.94 18.83
C SER A 392 2.63 9.44 19.08
N ILE A 393 2.05 10.26 18.19
CA ILE A 393 2.01 11.72 18.32
C ILE A 393 1.11 12.14 19.50
N PHE A 394 -0.04 11.49 19.68
CA PHE A 394 -0.93 11.74 20.82
C PHE A 394 -0.23 11.47 22.16
N THR A 395 0.50 10.35 22.25
CA THR A 395 1.28 10.01 23.44
C THR A 395 2.37 11.05 23.70
N LYS A 396 3.10 11.49 22.67
CA LYS A 396 4.08 12.58 22.79
C LYS A 396 3.44 13.87 23.28
N LEU A 397 2.29 14.24 22.73
CA LEU A 397 1.57 15.45 23.12
C LEU A 397 1.20 15.41 24.61
N ILE A 398 0.66 14.28 25.09
CA ILE A 398 0.39 14.07 26.52
C ILE A 398 1.66 14.25 27.35
N ILE A 399 2.75 13.58 26.96
CA ILE A 399 4.02 13.70 27.68
C ILE A 399 4.49 15.15 27.73
N CYS A 400 4.50 15.87 26.61
CA CYS A 400 4.91 17.28 26.55
C CYS A 400 4.05 18.18 27.44
N VAL A 401 2.73 17.94 27.49
CA VAL A 401 1.81 18.68 28.39
C VAL A 401 2.08 18.34 29.86
N VAL A 402 2.30 17.08 30.19
CA VAL A 402 2.66 16.65 31.56
C VAL A 402 3.99 17.27 31.98
N VAL A 403 5.00 17.28 31.10
CA VAL A 403 6.31 17.89 31.37
C VAL A 403 6.18 19.39 31.59
N MET A 404 5.42 20.10 30.75
CA MET A 404 5.18 21.53 30.93
C MET A 404 4.51 21.82 32.28
N ARG A 405 3.55 20.98 32.71
CA ARG A 405 2.86 21.15 34.01
C ARG A 405 3.75 20.78 35.19
N GLY A 406 4.50 19.68 35.09
CA GLY A 406 5.38 19.17 36.15
C GLY A 406 6.58 20.06 36.41
N LEU A 407 7.22 20.58 35.36
CA LEU A 407 8.35 21.50 35.46
C LEU A 407 7.92 22.97 35.57
N ARG A 408 6.63 23.24 35.86
CA ARG A 408 6.10 24.60 35.88
C ARG A 408 6.84 25.51 36.85
N LEU A 409 7.22 24.98 38.03
CA LEU A 409 7.93 25.71 39.08
C LEU A 409 9.46 25.56 39.00
N GLU A 410 9.96 24.67 38.14
CA GLU A 410 11.40 24.44 37.99
C GLU A 410 12.01 25.40 36.96
N GLU A 411 13.26 25.80 37.19
CA GLU A 411 14.07 26.53 36.21
C GLU A 411 15.19 25.62 35.71
N PRO A 412 14.91 24.76 34.72
CA PRO A 412 15.93 23.90 34.12
C PRO A 412 16.98 24.74 33.40
N LEU A 413 18.25 24.43 33.66
CA LEU A 413 19.41 25.10 33.07
C LEU A 413 19.70 24.45 31.71
N ALA A 414 18.80 24.68 30.76
CA ALA A 414 18.82 24.01 29.45
C ALA A 414 19.98 24.48 28.57
N THR A 415 20.48 25.69 28.79
CA THR A 415 21.64 26.25 28.08
C THR A 415 22.72 26.71 29.05
N PRO A 416 23.99 26.83 28.60
CA PRO A 416 25.03 27.46 29.40
C PRO A 416 24.68 28.90 29.80
N GLY A 417 23.90 29.61 28.97
CA GLY A 417 23.41 30.95 29.28
C GLY A 417 22.47 30.97 30.48
N ASP A 418 21.55 29.99 30.58
CA ASP A 418 20.66 29.84 31.72
C ASP A 418 21.45 29.57 33.02
N ALA A 419 22.48 28.74 32.94
CA ALA A 419 23.38 28.47 34.05
C ALA A 419 24.14 29.71 34.53
N ILE A 420 24.73 30.48 33.60
CA ILE A 420 25.43 31.73 33.94
C ILE A 420 24.47 32.71 34.62
N ALA A 421 23.28 32.91 34.04
CA ALA A 421 22.29 33.83 34.58
C ALA A 421 21.82 33.40 35.99
N SER A 422 21.55 32.10 36.19
CA SER A 422 21.12 31.54 37.47
C SER A 422 22.21 31.59 38.55
N PHE A 423 23.46 31.29 38.19
CA PHE A 423 24.56 31.32 39.16
C PHE A 423 24.88 32.76 39.60
N ILE A 424 24.86 33.73 38.69
CA ILE A 424 25.09 35.14 39.04
C ILE A 424 24.00 35.66 39.99
N SER A 425 22.73 35.32 39.74
CA SER A 425 21.62 35.79 40.59
C SER A 425 21.66 35.15 41.98
N SER A 426 21.95 33.84 42.07
CA SER A 426 22.07 33.13 43.37
C SER A 426 23.27 33.61 44.21
N GLN A 427 24.36 34.03 43.55
CA GLN A 427 25.56 34.48 44.23
C GLN A 427 25.31 35.78 45.02
N PHE A 428 24.46 36.68 44.51
CA PHE A 428 24.08 37.93 45.19
C PHE A 428 23.32 37.69 46.52
N GLU A 429 22.40 36.73 46.57
CA GLU A 429 21.71 36.33 47.82
C GLU A 429 22.69 35.69 48.83
N SER A 430 23.61 34.86 48.34
CA SER A 430 24.60 34.21 49.19
C SER A 430 25.65 35.18 49.73
N THR A 431 26.07 36.21 48.98
CA THR A 431 27.05 37.20 49.46
C THR A 431 26.52 38.07 50.59
N ALA A 432 25.21 38.29 50.67
CA ALA A 432 24.59 38.92 51.84
C ALA A 432 24.61 38.00 53.09
N ALA A 433 24.62 36.67 52.90
CA ALA A 433 24.70 35.67 53.96
C ALA A 433 26.15 35.26 54.33
N LEU A 434 27.10 35.33 53.39
CA LEU A 434 28.52 34.99 53.60
C LEU A 434 29.22 35.96 54.56
N ASN A 435 28.71 37.18 54.71
CA ASN A 435 29.18 38.11 55.76
C ASN A 435 28.77 37.68 57.19
N LYS A 436 28.14 36.50 57.38
CA LYS A 436 27.69 36.00 58.70
C LYS A 436 28.11 34.56 59.03
N VAL A 437 28.87 33.86 58.20
CA VAL A 437 29.29 32.48 58.48
C VAL A 437 30.66 32.46 59.15
N LYS A 438 30.69 32.15 60.45
CA LYS A 438 31.93 31.80 61.17
C LYS A 438 32.42 30.41 60.71
N PRO A 439 33.75 30.19 60.63
CA PRO A 439 34.35 28.97 60.08
C PRO A 439 34.09 27.67 60.87
N ASP A 440 33.44 27.72 62.03
CA ASP A 440 33.31 26.58 62.96
C ASP A 440 32.14 25.61 62.71
N ARG A 441 31.47 25.65 61.56
CA ARG A 441 30.38 24.70 61.23
C ARG A 441 30.48 24.09 59.85
N LEU A 442 31.68 23.66 59.46
CA LEU A 442 31.86 22.77 58.32
C LEU A 442 31.68 21.31 58.76
N PRO A 443 30.86 20.50 58.06
CA PRO A 443 30.79 19.06 58.30
C PRO A 443 32.16 18.40 58.05
N PRO A 444 32.43 17.23 58.65
CA PRO A 444 33.75 16.58 58.56
C PRO A 444 34.13 16.33 57.09
N PRO A 445 35.43 16.48 56.74
CA PRO A 445 35.88 16.37 55.36
C PRO A 445 35.68 14.94 54.86
N VAL A 446 34.78 14.79 53.89
CA VAL A 446 34.75 13.59 53.02
C VAL A 446 36.12 13.51 52.34
N LYS A 447 36.74 12.33 52.30
CA LYS A 447 38.02 12.08 51.61
C LYS A 447 37.89 12.40 50.11
N TYR A 448 38.11 13.65 49.74
CA TYR A 448 38.35 14.06 48.36
C TYR A 448 39.73 13.56 47.94
N ARG A 449 39.89 13.08 46.69
CA ARG A 449 41.19 13.26 46.02
C ARG A 449 41.47 14.76 46.09
N PRO A 450 42.65 15.21 46.55
CA PRO A 450 42.93 16.64 46.62
C PRO A 450 42.72 17.21 45.22
N CYS A 451 41.64 17.97 45.04
CA CYS A 451 41.61 18.96 43.99
C CYS A 451 42.79 19.87 44.33
N GLU A 452 43.73 19.97 43.40
CA GLU A 452 44.68 21.07 43.32
C GLU A 452 43.97 22.35 43.77
N SER A 453 44.64 23.09 44.65
CA SER A 453 44.13 24.28 45.34
C SER A 453 43.12 25.07 44.51
N LEU A 454 41.96 25.35 45.10
CA LEU A 454 40.95 26.29 44.60
C LEU A 454 41.47 27.75 44.72
N GLU A 455 42.71 27.98 44.31
CA GLU A 455 43.24 29.32 44.14
C GLU A 455 42.66 29.96 42.87
N PRO A 456 42.51 31.29 42.83
CA PRO A 456 42.17 32.01 41.61
C PRO A 456 43.13 31.65 40.48
N ARG A 457 42.73 30.77 39.57
CA ARG A 457 43.53 30.44 38.39
C ARG A 457 43.55 31.64 37.46
N ARG A 458 44.73 32.26 37.31
CA ARG A 458 44.97 33.29 36.31
C ARG A 458 44.69 32.69 34.93
N TRP A 459 43.71 33.23 34.21
CA TRP A 459 43.39 32.79 32.85
C TRP A 459 44.63 33.00 31.97
N THR A 460 45.18 31.89 31.46
CA THR A 460 46.29 31.89 30.52
C THR A 460 45.73 31.55 29.14
N ARG A 461 46.00 32.41 28.16
CA ARG A 461 45.53 32.22 26.78
C ARG A 461 46.32 31.08 26.13
N THR A 462 45.86 29.85 26.29
CA THR A 462 46.39 28.71 25.53
C THR A 462 45.83 28.75 24.12
N HIS A 463 46.69 28.83 23.09
CA HIS A 463 46.28 28.69 21.69
C HIS A 463 45.83 27.24 21.42
N ARG A 464 44.56 26.96 21.70
CA ARG A 464 43.92 25.68 21.39
C ARG A 464 43.18 25.80 20.06
N ARG A 465 43.45 24.88 19.12
CA ARG A 465 42.67 24.75 17.88
C ARG A 465 41.21 24.44 18.25
N ARG A 466 40.22 24.97 17.53
CA ARG A 466 38.78 24.78 17.84
C ARG A 466 38.39 23.31 18.08
N ALA A 467 39.04 22.36 17.38
CA ALA A 467 38.81 20.92 17.53
C ALA A 467 39.26 20.32 18.87
N SER A 468 40.22 20.96 19.58
CA SER A 468 40.72 20.50 20.89
C SER A 468 39.81 20.83 22.08
N ALA A 469 38.66 21.46 21.81
CA ALA A 469 37.63 21.74 22.81
C ALA A 469 36.85 20.48 23.23
N ILE A 470 36.83 19.45 22.37
CA ILE A 470 36.09 18.20 22.59
C ILE A 470 37.10 17.05 22.74
N PRO A 471 36.96 16.14 23.73
CA PRO A 471 37.87 15.00 23.90
C PRO A 471 37.89 14.09 22.66
N CYS A 472 39.06 13.54 22.31
CA CYS A 472 39.19 12.60 21.18
C CYS A 472 38.27 11.38 21.32
N SER A 473 37.98 10.92 22.54
CA SER A 473 37.05 9.81 22.79
C SER A 473 35.62 10.11 22.31
N VAL A 474 35.16 11.35 22.48
CA VAL A 474 33.82 11.80 22.04
C VAL A 474 33.75 11.90 20.52
N TRP A 475 34.81 12.42 19.89
CA TRP A 475 34.94 12.42 18.43
C TRP A 475 34.91 10.99 17.89
N THR A 476 35.72 10.10 18.46
CA THR A 476 35.82 8.71 18.01
C THR A 476 34.49 7.98 18.17
N ALA A 477 33.83 8.09 19.34
CA ALA A 477 32.53 7.46 19.57
C ALA A 477 31.45 7.97 18.61
N THR A 478 31.36 9.28 18.40
CA THR A 478 30.37 9.89 17.49
C THR A 478 30.60 9.43 16.05
N TYR A 479 31.85 9.49 15.58
CA TYR A 479 32.16 9.06 14.21
C TYR A 479 31.98 7.57 14.02
N VAL A 480 32.32 6.72 15.00
CA VAL A 480 32.08 5.28 14.91
C VAL A 480 30.58 4.99 14.77
N ILE A 481 29.73 5.59 15.59
CA ILE A 481 28.26 5.40 15.51
C ILE A 481 27.71 5.87 14.16
N LEU A 482 28.13 7.06 13.70
CA LEU A 482 27.73 7.58 12.39
C LEU A 482 28.22 6.70 11.25
N SER A 483 29.44 6.18 11.33
CA SER A 483 30.03 5.28 10.34
C SER A 483 29.26 3.98 10.25
N VAL A 484 28.94 3.37 11.40
CA VAL A 484 28.12 2.14 11.45
C VAL A 484 26.74 2.39 10.86
N GLY A 485 26.11 3.52 11.19
CA GLY A 485 24.82 3.91 10.61
C GLY A 485 24.90 4.07 9.09
N LEU A 486 25.87 4.82 8.58
CA LEU A 486 26.09 5.03 7.15
C LEU A 486 26.38 3.72 6.42
N VAL A 487 27.26 2.87 6.97
CA VAL A 487 27.57 1.56 6.39
C VAL A 487 26.32 0.69 6.33
N ALA A 488 25.52 0.63 7.39
CA ALA A 488 24.25 -0.08 7.38
C ALA A 488 23.29 0.48 6.33
N THR A 489 23.19 1.81 6.18
CA THR A 489 22.36 2.44 5.14
C THR A 489 22.85 2.09 3.73
N PHE A 490 24.16 2.12 3.47
CA PHE A 490 24.74 1.74 2.18
C PHE A 490 24.54 0.25 1.87
N ILE A 491 24.65 -0.62 2.87
CA ILE A 491 24.34 -2.05 2.72
C ILE A 491 22.86 -2.23 2.36
N CYS A 492 21.94 -1.59 3.08
CA CYS A 492 20.50 -1.66 2.79
C CYS A 492 20.17 -1.08 1.40
N LEU A 493 20.78 0.05 1.01
CA LEU A 493 20.63 0.63 -0.33
C LEU A 493 21.17 -0.31 -1.41
N GLY A 494 22.34 -0.90 -1.19
CA GLY A 494 22.93 -1.88 -2.10
C GLY A 494 22.04 -3.11 -2.26
N TRP A 495 21.50 -3.63 -1.15
CA TRP A 495 20.53 -4.73 -1.17
C TRP A 495 19.27 -4.35 -1.93
N GLN A 496 18.69 -3.18 -1.67
CA GLN A 496 17.49 -2.68 -2.36
C GLN A 496 17.72 -2.55 -3.88
N LEU A 497 18.90 -2.08 -4.30
CA LEU A 497 19.26 -1.97 -5.72
C LEU A 497 19.46 -3.33 -6.40
N THR A 498 19.76 -4.39 -5.64
CA THR A 498 19.91 -5.76 -6.16
C THR A 498 18.63 -6.59 -6.12
N THR A 499 17.62 -6.16 -5.36
CA THR A 499 16.32 -6.84 -5.31
C THR A 499 15.35 -6.14 -6.26
N ASP A 500 14.84 -6.86 -7.26
CA ASP A 500 13.75 -6.43 -8.18
C ASP A 500 12.38 -6.30 -7.46
N ILE A 501 12.37 -5.81 -6.23
CA ILE A 501 11.13 -5.49 -5.49
C ILE A 501 10.86 -4.01 -5.77
N PRO A 502 9.85 -3.68 -6.61
CA PRO A 502 9.51 -2.30 -6.86
C PRO A 502 8.99 -1.65 -5.56
N LEU A 503 9.40 -0.41 -5.33
CA LEU A 503 8.89 0.47 -4.26
C LEU A 503 7.37 0.62 -4.32
#